data_AF-A0A7W0P788-F1
#
_entry.id   AF-A0A7W0P788-F1
#
_cell.length_a   1.000
_cell.length_b   1.000
_cell.length_c   1.000
_cell.angle_alpha   90.00
_cell.angle_beta   90.00
_cell.angle_gamma   90.00
#
_symmetry.space_group_name_H-M   'P 1'
#
loop_
_entity.id
_entity.type
_entity.pdbx_description
1 polymer ?
#
loop_
_entity_poly.entity_id
_entity_poly.type
_entity_poly.pdbx_seq_one_letter_code
_entity_poly.pdbx_strand_id
1 'polypeptide(L)'
;MAATWLPPAFGSNRERLACSATEKTRRYDLNRDSVTPRPLVGIALAAALVSGCSGDNGGDARAGGERSRTISQPAVDDARLARESERVDLASPTFSDPTNVTNPLFPVSKQASVLLLGRVDGEPFRTEVTLLPETRIIEWQGRRVEALVSQYMAYLSGRLHEVAYDFCAQDDKGAVWYFGEDVFNFKNGAIVDTHGTWIAGKDGPAAMIMPADPKVGDVYRPENIPGFVFEEVTVKAVDQTLAGPLGPIEGGLVISELHLDGKSEDKTFAPGYGEFFTGGGGDVEALALAVPTDALSEPTPAELVTLESSAADVFDAARAKDWNAAQVTVEKMTVAWDTVRAGDVPSRLESRLSAALQELAAAVGSRNAAEARQAAIDVRQWSLDLQLRHRPVPEVDRTRFDLWAAQLLVDAAAEDAAAVNGDFFALDYIRDRIQHTLDESGRTRLNTELEKLGGPVSNEDLGAAAAAASRLRQTVAGISPPS
;
A
#
# COMPACT_ATOMS: atom_id res chain seq x y z
N MET A 1 10.81 -10.13 -37.41
CA MET A 1 9.58 -10.75 -36.88
C MET A 1 9.98 -11.59 -35.67
N ALA A 2 10.00 -10.97 -34.49
CA ALA A 2 10.26 -11.64 -33.22
C ALA A 2 9.07 -11.30 -32.33
N ALA A 3 8.22 -12.30 -32.12
CA ALA A 3 7.09 -12.23 -31.21
C ALA A 3 7.63 -12.43 -29.79
N THR A 4 7.62 -11.37 -28.98
CA THR A 4 7.82 -11.45 -27.53
C THR A 4 6.54 -11.95 -26.89
N TRP A 5 6.48 -13.27 -26.71
CA TRP A 5 5.55 -13.92 -25.79
C TRP A 5 6.05 -13.65 -24.36
N LEU A 6 5.42 -12.70 -23.66
CA LEU A 6 5.48 -12.64 -22.19
C LEU A 6 4.51 -13.71 -21.68
N PRO A 7 4.91 -14.59 -20.74
CA PRO A 7 3.95 -15.47 -20.09
C PRO A 7 2.99 -14.60 -19.25
N PRO A 8 1.73 -15.02 -19.07
CA PRO A 8 0.82 -14.31 -18.20
C PRO A 8 1.43 -14.31 -16.79
N ALA A 9 1.75 -13.12 -16.27
CA ALA A 9 1.77 -12.91 -14.83
C ALA A 9 0.46 -13.47 -14.25
N PHE A 10 0.47 -13.93 -13.01
CA PHE A 10 -0.62 -14.63 -12.31
C PHE A 10 -1.92 -13.80 -12.12
N GLY A 11 -2.35 -12.99 -13.10
CA GLY A 11 -3.65 -12.31 -13.14
C GLY A 11 -4.84 -13.26 -13.27
N SER A 12 -4.65 -14.53 -13.68
CA SER A 12 -5.78 -15.44 -13.92
C SER A 12 -6.46 -16.01 -12.66
N ASN A 13 -5.85 -15.85 -11.48
CA ASN A 13 -6.50 -16.18 -10.20
C ASN A 13 -7.12 -14.95 -9.50
N ARG A 14 -6.59 -13.74 -9.75
CA ARG A 14 -7.20 -12.49 -9.27
C ARG A 14 -8.58 -12.27 -9.91
N GLU A 15 -8.75 -12.68 -11.17
CA GLU A 15 -10.05 -12.66 -11.87
C GLU A 15 -11.01 -13.79 -11.45
N ARG A 16 -10.51 -14.95 -10.99
CA ARG A 16 -11.35 -16.12 -10.64
C ARG A 16 -11.98 -16.05 -9.26
N LEU A 17 -11.38 -15.31 -8.33
CA LEU A 17 -11.92 -15.14 -6.97
C LEU A 17 -12.87 -13.92 -6.85
N ALA A 18 -12.98 -13.09 -7.88
CA ALA A 18 -13.86 -11.92 -7.92
C ALA A 18 -15.34 -12.22 -8.25
N CYS A 19 -15.75 -13.50 -8.30
CA CYS A 19 -17.11 -13.87 -8.70
C CYS A 19 -17.93 -14.37 -7.51
N SER A 20 -18.62 -13.45 -6.84
CA SER A 20 -19.90 -13.62 -6.10
C SER A 20 -19.95 -12.76 -4.84
N ALA A 21 -20.56 -11.57 -4.91
CA ALA A 21 -21.59 -11.13 -3.94
C ALA A 21 -22.07 -9.71 -4.27
N THR A 22 -23.35 -9.60 -4.61
CA THR A 22 -24.11 -8.34 -4.69
C THR A 22 -24.63 -7.89 -3.32
N GLU A 23 -24.70 -6.56 -3.17
CA GLU A 23 -25.52 -5.75 -2.26
C GLU A 23 -25.06 -5.44 -0.81
N LYS A 24 -24.63 -4.18 -0.67
CA LYS A 24 -24.92 -3.19 0.38
C LYS A 24 -24.53 -3.50 1.84
N THR A 25 -23.62 -2.66 2.33
CA THR A 25 -23.78 -1.97 3.61
C THR A 25 -23.49 -0.48 3.43
N ARG A 26 -24.53 0.35 3.48
CA ARG A 26 -24.44 1.82 3.67
C ARG A 26 -25.06 2.12 5.04
N ARG A 27 -24.47 3.09 5.76
CA ARG A 27 -24.93 3.80 6.98
C ARG A 27 -24.27 3.33 8.29
N TYR A 28 -23.29 4.11 8.73
CA TYR A 28 -23.22 4.54 10.12
C TYR A 28 -23.69 5.99 10.17
N ASP A 29 -24.91 6.19 10.67
CA ASP A 29 -25.21 7.35 11.51
C ASP A 29 -26.40 7.00 12.43
N LEU A 30 -26.23 7.27 13.72
CA LEU A 30 -27.15 6.95 14.80
C LEU A 30 -28.27 8.00 14.85
N ASN A 31 -29.53 7.61 14.65
CA ASN A 31 -30.58 8.19 15.48
C ASN A 31 -31.81 7.27 15.64
N ARG A 32 -32.25 7.20 16.90
CA ARG A 32 -33.48 6.58 17.38
C ARG A 32 -34.68 7.36 16.83
N ASP A 33 -35.60 6.69 16.14
CA ASP A 33 -36.99 6.54 16.58
C ASP A 33 -37.83 5.77 15.54
N SER A 34 -38.79 5.03 16.08
CA SER A 34 -39.72 4.08 15.46
C SER A 34 -40.42 4.56 14.18
N VAL A 35 -40.60 3.67 13.20
CA VAL A 35 -41.90 3.25 12.60
C VAL A 35 -41.67 2.09 11.59
N THR A 36 -42.62 1.16 11.55
CA THR A 36 -42.70 -0.15 10.87
C THR A 36 -42.58 -0.16 9.33
N PRO A 37 -42.28 -1.33 8.69
CA PRO A 37 -41.91 -1.43 7.27
C PRO A 37 -43.04 -1.91 6.32
N ARG A 38 -42.92 -1.58 5.01
CA ARG A 38 -43.36 -2.35 3.81
C ARG A 38 -43.20 -1.52 2.49
N PRO A 39 -43.19 -2.12 1.28
CA PRO A 39 -42.10 -2.87 0.65
C PRO A 39 -41.64 -2.30 -0.73
N LEU A 40 -40.49 -2.82 -1.20
CA LEU A 40 -39.98 -3.01 -2.58
C LEU A 40 -40.69 -2.36 -3.78
N VAL A 41 -39.91 -1.71 -4.66
CA VAL A 41 -39.93 -1.96 -6.13
C VAL A 41 -38.54 -1.62 -6.70
N GLY A 42 -37.90 -2.61 -7.35
CA GLY A 42 -36.75 -2.40 -8.22
C GLY A 42 -37.21 -2.05 -9.65
N ILE A 43 -36.45 -1.21 -10.35
CA ILE A 43 -36.65 -0.96 -11.79
C ILE A 43 -35.28 -0.91 -12.47
N ALA A 44 -35.14 -1.77 -13.47
CA ALA A 44 -34.10 -1.78 -14.49
C ALA A 44 -34.45 -0.80 -15.63
N LEU A 45 -33.46 -0.16 -16.25
CA LEU A 45 -33.55 0.45 -17.59
C LEU A 45 -32.21 0.18 -18.31
N ALA A 46 -32.12 -0.64 -19.35
CA ALA A 46 -32.69 -0.55 -20.71
C ALA A 46 -31.89 0.39 -21.63
N ALA A 47 -31.11 -0.23 -22.52
CA ALA A 47 -30.38 0.37 -23.63
C ALA A 47 -31.31 0.72 -24.81
N ALA A 48 -31.00 1.79 -25.53
CA ALA A 48 -31.63 2.11 -26.81
C ALA A 48 -30.58 2.45 -27.88
N LEU A 49 -30.58 1.65 -28.94
CA LEU A 49 -29.93 1.89 -30.23
C LEU A 49 -30.87 2.71 -31.12
N VAL A 50 -30.32 3.66 -31.89
CA VAL A 50 -30.97 4.20 -33.09
C VAL A 50 -29.93 4.30 -34.21
N SER A 51 -30.24 3.72 -35.36
CA SER A 51 -29.55 3.92 -36.65
C SER A 51 -30.44 4.70 -37.60
N GLY A 52 -29.84 5.56 -38.44
CA GLY A 52 -30.52 6.26 -39.54
C GLY A 52 -29.62 7.17 -40.39
N CYS A 53 -29.22 6.64 -41.55
CA CYS A 53 -28.46 7.08 -42.74
C CYS A 53 -28.23 8.56 -43.16
N SER A 54 -26.98 8.77 -43.64
CA SER A 54 -26.46 9.43 -44.87
C SER A 54 -26.89 10.83 -45.35
N GLY A 55 -25.87 11.67 -45.57
CA GLY A 55 -25.82 12.79 -46.52
C GLY A 55 -24.38 13.31 -46.68
N ASP A 56 -23.84 13.23 -47.89
CA ASP A 56 -22.45 13.51 -48.28
C ASP A 56 -22.31 14.97 -48.77
N ASN A 57 -21.23 15.68 -48.41
CA ASN A 57 -20.64 16.75 -49.23
C ASN A 57 -19.27 17.19 -48.71
N GLY A 58 -18.30 17.20 -49.63
CA GLY A 58 -16.87 17.41 -49.36
C GLY A 58 -16.44 18.84 -49.04
N GLY A 59 -15.22 18.92 -48.52
CA GLY A 59 -14.45 20.14 -48.32
C GLY A 59 -13.06 19.81 -47.79
N ASP A 60 -12.08 19.75 -48.70
CA ASP A 60 -10.65 19.75 -48.39
C ASP A 60 -10.29 20.94 -47.50
N ALA A 61 -9.57 20.71 -46.40
CA ALA A 61 -8.51 21.61 -45.95
C ALA A 61 -7.63 20.92 -44.90
N ARG A 62 -6.36 20.73 -45.27
CA ARG A 62 -5.25 20.40 -44.37
C ARG A 62 -5.20 21.40 -43.21
N ALA A 63 -5.26 20.89 -41.99
CA ALA A 63 -4.72 21.57 -40.82
C ALA A 63 -3.78 20.59 -40.13
N GLY A 64 -2.48 20.89 -40.16
CA GLY A 64 -1.51 20.20 -39.30
C GLY A 64 -1.94 20.41 -37.85
N GLY A 65 -2.16 19.31 -37.14
CA GLY A 65 -2.58 19.37 -35.75
C GLY A 65 -1.51 20.04 -34.90
N GLU A 66 -1.77 21.28 -34.49
CA GLU A 66 -1.14 21.82 -33.29
C GLU A 66 -1.53 20.88 -32.15
N ARG A 67 -0.55 20.17 -31.58
CA ARG A 67 -0.78 19.46 -30.32
C ARG A 67 -1.29 20.51 -29.33
N SER A 68 -2.50 20.29 -28.80
CA SER A 68 -3.05 21.15 -27.74
C SER A 68 -1.99 21.36 -26.67
N ARG A 69 -1.74 22.63 -26.30
CA ARG A 69 -0.78 22.98 -25.24
C ARG A 69 -1.35 22.74 -23.84
N THR A 70 -2.64 22.40 -23.76
CA THR A 70 -3.39 22.19 -22.53
C THR A 70 -4.03 20.80 -22.50
N ILE A 71 -4.13 20.23 -21.31
CA ILE A 71 -4.82 18.97 -21.05
C ILE A 71 -6.33 19.22 -21.09
N SER A 72 -7.07 18.42 -21.84
CA SER A 72 -8.53 18.43 -21.79
C SER A 72 -9.02 18.04 -20.40
N GLN A 73 -9.76 18.93 -19.75
CA GLN A 73 -10.30 18.73 -18.41
C GLN A 73 -11.75 18.24 -18.47
N PRO A 74 -12.17 17.35 -17.55
CA PRO A 74 -13.58 17.03 -17.39
C PRO A 74 -14.36 18.25 -16.87
N ALA A 75 -15.63 18.37 -17.28
CA ALA A 75 -16.49 19.44 -16.78
C ALA A 75 -16.90 19.16 -15.33
N VAL A 76 -16.67 20.12 -14.44
CA VAL A 76 -17.12 20.08 -13.03
C VAL A 76 -17.79 21.38 -12.70
N ASP A 77 -19.06 21.32 -12.28
CA ASP A 77 -19.85 22.49 -11.87
C ASP A 77 -19.97 22.51 -10.35
N ASP A 78 -18.92 23.01 -9.69
CA ASP A 78 -18.87 23.19 -8.25
C ASP A 78 -18.16 24.51 -7.92
N ALA A 79 -18.90 25.45 -7.33
CA ALA A 79 -18.41 26.78 -6.98
C ALA A 79 -17.32 26.80 -5.89
N ARG A 80 -17.09 25.67 -5.21
CA ARG A 80 -16.01 25.51 -4.23
C ARG A 80 -14.65 25.30 -4.90
N LEU A 81 -14.63 24.82 -6.14
CA LEU A 81 -13.40 24.51 -6.86
C LEU A 81 -12.74 25.77 -7.38
N ALA A 82 -11.42 25.72 -7.43
CA ALA A 82 -10.60 26.78 -7.98
C ALA A 82 -10.87 26.99 -9.48
N ARG A 83 -10.73 28.25 -9.90
CA ARG A 83 -10.82 28.63 -11.31
C ARG A 83 -9.60 28.11 -12.06
N GLU A 84 -9.73 27.93 -13.37
CA GLU A 84 -8.62 27.52 -14.23
C GLU A 84 -7.38 28.42 -14.11
N SER A 85 -7.56 29.72 -13.84
CA SER A 85 -6.45 30.67 -13.66
C SER A 85 -5.62 30.45 -12.40
N GLU A 86 -6.14 29.70 -11.43
CA GLU A 86 -5.50 29.37 -10.16
C GLU A 86 -4.78 28.02 -10.22
N ARG A 87 -5.00 27.26 -11.30
CA ARG A 87 -4.55 25.87 -11.47
C ARG A 87 -3.20 25.78 -12.17
N VAL A 88 -2.29 24.96 -11.63
CA VAL A 88 -0.91 24.79 -12.15
C VAL A 88 -0.70 23.51 -12.96
N ASP A 89 -1.74 22.72 -13.15
CA ASP A 89 -1.74 21.37 -13.73
C ASP A 89 -2.50 21.26 -15.06
N LEU A 90 -2.75 22.40 -15.72
CA LEU A 90 -3.50 22.43 -16.99
C LEU A 90 -2.60 22.29 -18.22
N ALA A 91 -1.30 22.57 -18.10
CA ALA A 91 -0.37 22.51 -19.22
C ALA A 91 -0.05 21.06 -19.59
N SER A 92 0.00 20.75 -20.89
CA SER A 92 0.36 19.41 -21.35
C SER A 92 1.84 19.08 -21.04
N PRO A 93 2.13 18.00 -20.26
CA PRO A 93 3.49 17.60 -19.90
C PRO A 93 4.22 16.87 -21.02
N THR A 94 5.56 16.87 -20.97
CA THR A 94 6.44 16.03 -21.81
C THR A 94 7.18 15.04 -20.92
N PHE A 95 7.38 13.82 -21.39
CA PHE A 95 7.90 12.70 -20.61
C PHE A 95 9.07 12.05 -21.36
N SER A 96 10.25 12.66 -21.28
CA SER A 96 11.46 12.19 -21.95
C SER A 96 12.25 11.18 -21.12
N ASP A 97 12.19 11.28 -19.78
CA ASP A 97 12.80 10.35 -18.81
C ASP A 97 11.87 10.12 -17.60
N PRO A 98 10.66 9.57 -17.80
CA PRO A 98 9.56 9.67 -16.82
C PRO A 98 9.74 8.86 -15.53
N THR A 99 10.58 7.84 -15.54
CA THR A 99 10.80 6.94 -14.38
C THR A 99 11.94 7.42 -13.48
N ASN A 100 12.76 8.37 -13.93
CA ASN A 100 13.82 8.99 -13.14
C ASN A 100 13.27 10.17 -12.34
N VAL A 101 12.39 9.88 -11.37
CA VAL A 101 11.73 10.92 -10.58
C VAL A 101 12.74 11.60 -9.64
N THR A 102 12.88 12.92 -9.76
CA THR A 102 13.82 13.74 -8.98
C THR A 102 13.13 14.74 -8.04
N ASN A 103 11.80 14.80 -8.06
CA ASN A 103 11.03 15.69 -7.21
C ASN A 103 11.30 15.37 -5.72
N PRO A 104 11.76 16.33 -4.91
CA PRO A 104 12.12 16.05 -3.52
C PRO A 104 10.90 15.71 -2.65
N LEU A 105 9.74 16.28 -2.95
CA LEU A 105 8.50 16.12 -2.17
C LEU A 105 7.67 14.92 -2.61
N PHE A 106 8.01 14.26 -3.72
CA PHE A 106 7.43 12.99 -4.14
C PHE A 106 8.50 12.08 -4.79
N PRO A 107 9.45 11.57 -3.99
CA PRO A 107 10.64 10.88 -4.50
C PRO A 107 10.39 9.40 -4.82
N VAL A 108 9.28 9.08 -5.49
CA VAL A 108 8.78 7.70 -5.71
C VAL A 108 9.79 6.77 -6.38
N SER A 109 10.66 7.27 -7.27
CA SER A 109 11.73 6.47 -7.91
C SER A 109 12.83 6.02 -6.94
N LYS A 110 12.90 6.63 -5.76
CA LYS A 110 13.89 6.36 -4.71
C LYS A 110 13.27 5.77 -3.45
N GLN A 111 11.95 5.89 -3.24
CA GLN A 111 11.26 5.35 -2.06
C GLN A 111 11.17 3.82 -2.12
N ALA A 112 12.25 3.17 -1.71
CA ALA A 112 12.32 1.71 -1.68
C ALA A 112 11.29 1.13 -0.69
N SER A 113 11.09 1.76 0.47
CA SER A 113 10.02 1.42 1.39
C SER A 113 9.66 2.60 2.29
N VAL A 114 8.38 2.87 2.50
CA VAL A 114 7.87 3.85 3.45
C VAL A 114 6.86 3.19 4.37
N LEU A 115 6.96 3.46 5.66
CA LEU A 115 6.07 2.98 6.70
C LEU A 115 5.39 4.16 7.38
N LEU A 116 4.06 4.21 7.32
CA LEU A 116 3.27 5.15 8.12
C LEU A 116 2.44 4.39 9.16
N LEU A 117 2.26 5.02 10.32
CA LEU A 117 1.55 4.47 11.46
C LEU A 117 0.60 5.51 12.03
N GLY A 118 -0.56 5.04 12.48
CA GLY A 118 -1.47 5.87 13.26
C GLY A 118 -2.74 5.15 13.62
N ARG A 119 -3.88 5.80 13.39
CA ARG A 119 -5.21 5.30 13.71
C ARG A 119 -6.23 5.79 12.70
N VAL A 120 -7.18 4.93 12.34
CA VAL A 120 -8.34 5.25 11.51
C VAL A 120 -9.56 4.66 12.21
N ASP A 121 -10.64 5.44 12.36
CA ASP A 121 -11.85 5.05 13.09
C ASP A 121 -11.58 4.54 14.52
N GLY A 122 -10.52 5.05 15.17
CA GLY A 122 -10.06 4.65 16.50
C GLY A 122 -9.21 3.36 16.54
N GLU A 123 -9.18 2.60 15.45
CA GLU A 123 -8.43 1.37 15.30
C GLU A 123 -6.97 1.64 14.90
N PRO A 124 -5.99 0.79 15.29
CA PRO A 124 -4.61 0.93 14.82
C PRO A 124 -4.53 0.81 13.30
N PHE A 125 -3.82 1.75 12.67
CA PHE A 125 -3.62 1.78 11.23
C PHE A 125 -2.13 1.74 10.88
N ARG A 126 -1.79 0.99 9.84
CA ARG A 126 -0.43 0.82 9.31
C ARG A 126 -0.49 0.81 7.79
N THR A 127 0.40 1.54 7.14
CA THR A 127 0.58 1.48 5.69
C THR A 127 2.02 1.20 5.32
N GLU A 128 2.19 0.42 4.26
CA GLU A 128 3.48 0.12 3.66
C GLU A 128 3.44 0.52 2.19
N VAL A 129 4.30 1.45 1.80
CA VAL A 129 4.50 1.83 0.39
C VAL A 129 5.82 1.25 -0.06
N THR A 130 5.84 0.53 -1.18
CA THR A 130 7.05 -0.12 -1.72
C THR A 130 7.12 0.09 -3.22
N LEU A 131 8.23 0.67 -3.70
CA LEU A 131 8.51 0.74 -5.13
C LEU A 131 8.77 -0.66 -5.69
N LEU A 132 8.03 -1.04 -6.73
CA LEU A 132 8.25 -2.30 -7.44
C LEU A 132 9.28 -2.13 -8.56
N PRO A 133 10.02 -3.21 -8.92
CA PRO A 133 11.02 -3.15 -9.99
C PRO A 133 10.42 -3.03 -11.39
N GLU A 134 9.12 -3.29 -11.53
CA GLU A 134 8.42 -3.24 -12.81
C GLU A 134 7.88 -1.84 -13.09
N THR A 135 7.81 -1.49 -14.37
CA THR A 135 7.14 -0.29 -14.87
C THR A 135 5.90 -0.69 -15.66
N ARG A 136 4.96 0.25 -15.80
CA ARG A 136 3.74 0.07 -16.60
C ARG A 136 3.70 1.10 -17.72
N ILE A 137 3.41 0.64 -18.94
CA ILE A 137 3.16 1.53 -20.07
C ILE A 137 1.69 1.94 -20.07
N ILE A 138 1.43 3.24 -19.94
CA ILE A 138 0.10 3.85 -20.00
C ILE A 138 -0.09 4.56 -21.34
N GLU A 139 -1.22 4.26 -22.00
CA GLU A 139 -1.65 4.93 -23.23
C GLU A 139 -2.52 6.13 -22.88
N TRP A 140 -2.01 7.35 -23.06
CA TRP A 140 -2.71 8.58 -22.74
C TRP A 140 -2.59 9.60 -23.87
N GLN A 141 -3.72 10.05 -24.42
CA GLN A 141 -3.77 11.00 -25.54
C GLN A 141 -2.93 10.60 -26.76
N GLY A 142 -2.91 9.31 -27.09
CA GLY A 142 -2.12 8.77 -28.21
C GLY A 142 -0.60 8.75 -27.95
N ARG A 143 -0.18 8.88 -26.69
CA ARG A 143 1.20 8.79 -26.24
C ARG A 143 1.34 7.59 -25.31
N ARG A 144 2.52 6.98 -25.36
CA ARG A 144 2.95 5.94 -24.42
C ARG A 144 3.81 6.61 -23.36
N VAL A 145 3.38 6.54 -22.10
CA VAL A 145 4.16 6.99 -20.95
C VAL A 145 4.53 5.77 -20.14
N GLU A 146 5.81 5.62 -19.84
CA GLU A 146 6.28 4.62 -18.89
C GLU A 146 6.17 5.19 -17.48
N ALA A 147 5.42 4.49 -16.63
CA ALA A 147 5.17 4.87 -15.24
C ALA A 147 5.82 3.86 -14.29
N LEU A 148 6.34 4.36 -13.18
CA LEU A 148 6.74 3.55 -12.03
C LEU A 148 5.49 2.92 -11.40
N VAL A 149 5.68 1.76 -10.78
CA VAL A 149 4.63 1.08 -10.01
C VAL A 149 4.99 1.16 -8.52
N SER A 150 4.22 1.92 -7.75
CA SER A 150 4.30 1.92 -6.28
C SER A 150 3.22 1.00 -5.73
N GLN A 151 3.57 0.09 -4.81
CA GLN A 151 2.58 -0.74 -4.14
C GLN A 151 2.28 -0.18 -2.75
N TYR A 152 1.03 0.20 -2.53
CA TYR A 152 0.47 0.57 -1.23
C TYR A 152 -0.24 -0.63 -0.61
N MET A 153 0.05 -0.92 0.66
CA MET A 153 -0.68 -1.92 1.46
C MET A 153 -1.10 -1.31 2.79
N ALA A 154 -2.41 -1.22 3.04
CA ALA A 154 -2.98 -0.76 4.29
C ALA A 154 -3.45 -1.90 5.17
N TYR A 155 -3.25 -1.76 6.48
CA TYR A 155 -3.70 -2.69 7.49
C TYR A 155 -4.46 -1.94 8.59
N LEU A 156 -5.69 -2.40 8.86
CA LEU A 156 -6.52 -1.95 9.97
C LEU A 156 -6.56 -3.04 11.03
N SER A 157 -6.12 -2.72 12.25
CA SER A 157 -6.01 -3.68 13.37
C SER A 157 -5.23 -4.95 13.00
N GLY A 158 -4.17 -4.79 12.19
CA GLY A 158 -3.32 -5.90 11.74
C GLY A 158 -3.89 -6.75 10.60
N ARG A 159 -5.09 -6.44 10.09
CA ARG A 159 -5.70 -7.13 8.96
C ARG A 159 -5.61 -6.30 7.69
N LEU A 160 -5.35 -6.96 6.56
CA LEU A 160 -5.29 -6.31 5.25
C LEU A 160 -6.61 -5.58 5.00
N HIS A 161 -6.52 -4.28 4.72
CA HIS A 161 -7.65 -3.39 4.53
C HIS A 161 -7.75 -2.94 3.07
N GLU A 162 -6.62 -2.62 2.46
CA GLU A 162 -6.53 -2.18 1.08
C GLU A 162 -5.17 -2.54 0.50
N VAL A 163 -5.14 -2.82 -0.80
CA VAL A 163 -3.92 -2.82 -1.59
C VAL A 163 -4.15 -2.01 -2.86
N ALA A 164 -3.22 -1.11 -3.17
CA ALA A 164 -3.21 -0.37 -4.42
C ALA A 164 -1.88 -0.53 -5.17
N TYR A 165 -1.92 -0.48 -6.50
CA TYR A 165 -0.74 -0.28 -7.34
C TYR A 165 -0.86 1.05 -8.06
N ASP A 166 -0.05 2.02 -7.65
CA ASP A 166 -0.05 3.39 -8.14
C ASP A 166 0.89 3.58 -9.32
N PHE A 167 0.44 4.30 -10.34
CA PHE A 167 1.21 4.57 -11.56
C PHE A 167 1.68 6.02 -11.63
N CYS A 168 2.96 6.26 -11.35
CA CYS A 168 3.52 7.61 -11.28
C CYS A 168 4.64 7.84 -12.31
N ALA A 169 4.71 9.05 -12.87
CA ALA A 169 5.80 9.47 -13.75
C ALA A 169 6.10 10.97 -13.60
N GLN A 170 7.36 11.38 -13.78
CA GLN A 170 7.76 12.78 -13.73
C GLN A 170 7.87 13.38 -15.13
N ASP A 171 7.34 14.59 -15.31
CA ASP A 171 7.53 15.34 -16.56
C ASP A 171 8.90 16.04 -16.65
N ASP A 172 9.25 16.50 -17.84
CA ASP A 172 10.51 17.17 -18.12
C ASP A 172 10.69 18.51 -17.38
N LYS A 173 9.64 19.02 -16.73
CA LYS A 173 9.68 20.24 -15.90
C LYS A 173 9.84 19.94 -14.41
N GLY A 174 9.74 18.67 -14.01
CA GLY A 174 9.93 18.21 -12.65
C GLY A 174 8.64 17.96 -11.86
N ALA A 175 7.46 18.16 -12.47
CA ALA A 175 6.20 17.82 -11.80
C ALA A 175 5.95 16.32 -11.89
N VAL A 176 5.43 15.73 -10.81
CA VAL A 176 5.04 14.32 -10.79
C VAL A 176 3.57 14.21 -11.13
N TRP A 177 3.27 13.27 -12.01
CA TRP A 177 1.96 12.97 -12.54
C TRP A 177 1.53 11.56 -12.15
N TYR A 178 0.27 11.45 -11.76
CA TYR A 178 -0.42 10.22 -11.42
C TYR A 178 -1.30 9.79 -12.60
N PHE A 179 -1.10 8.56 -13.02
CA PHE A 179 -1.78 7.97 -14.17
C PHE A 179 -2.89 7.01 -13.74
N GLY A 180 -3.11 6.86 -12.43
CA GLY A 180 -4.15 6.05 -11.83
C GLY A 180 -3.59 4.88 -11.02
N GLU A 181 -4.49 3.97 -10.67
CA GLU A 181 -4.24 2.89 -9.73
C GLU A 181 -5.11 1.66 -10.00
N ASP A 182 -4.62 0.50 -9.57
CA ASP A 182 -5.43 -0.70 -9.38
C ASP A 182 -5.64 -0.93 -7.87
N VAL A 183 -6.86 -0.71 -7.38
CA VAL A 183 -7.25 -0.82 -5.96
C VAL A 183 -7.99 -2.12 -5.68
N PHE A 184 -7.71 -2.70 -4.51
CA PHE A 184 -8.35 -3.90 -3.98
C PHE A 184 -8.75 -3.67 -2.53
N ASN A 185 -10.04 -3.52 -2.27
CA ASN A 185 -10.58 -3.26 -0.94
C ASN A 185 -10.93 -4.58 -0.25
N PHE A 186 -10.50 -4.72 1.01
CA PHE A 186 -10.66 -5.94 1.79
C PHE A 186 -11.68 -5.78 2.90
N LYS A 187 -12.50 -6.81 3.07
CA LYS A 187 -13.35 -6.99 4.26
C LYS A 187 -13.41 -8.46 4.61
N ASN A 188 -13.20 -8.77 5.89
CA ASN A 188 -13.15 -10.15 6.38
C ASN A 188 -12.17 -11.00 5.55
N GLY A 189 -10.99 -10.45 5.24
CA GLY A 189 -9.92 -11.12 4.51
C GLY A 189 -10.21 -11.48 3.06
N ALA A 190 -11.31 -11.00 2.47
CA ALA A 190 -11.61 -11.16 1.04
C ALA A 190 -11.69 -9.80 0.35
N ILE A 191 -11.34 -9.77 -0.94
CA ILE A 191 -11.57 -8.61 -1.80
C ILE A 191 -13.08 -8.45 -1.97
N VAL A 192 -13.63 -7.30 -1.59
CA VAL A 192 -15.06 -7.01 -1.70
C VAL A 192 -15.40 -6.12 -2.89
N ASP A 193 -14.47 -5.26 -3.30
CA ASP A 193 -14.58 -4.45 -4.51
C ASP A 193 -13.21 -3.89 -4.92
N THR A 194 -13.19 -3.22 -6.06
CA THR A 194 -12.04 -2.48 -6.61
C THR A 194 -12.42 -1.01 -6.79
N HIS A 195 -13.26 -0.46 -5.90
CA HIS A 195 -13.58 0.95 -5.90
C HIS A 195 -12.30 1.75 -5.62
N GLY A 196 -12.08 2.85 -6.35
CA GLY A 196 -10.78 3.51 -6.45
C GLY A 196 -10.17 3.31 -7.83
N THR A 197 -10.09 2.08 -8.34
CA THR A 197 -9.40 1.77 -9.62
C THR A 197 -9.77 2.68 -10.77
N TRP A 198 -8.77 3.40 -11.29
CA TRP A 198 -8.90 4.25 -12.46
C TRP A 198 -7.61 4.28 -13.27
N ILE A 199 -7.69 4.57 -14.57
CA ILE A 199 -6.49 4.79 -15.39
C ILE A 199 -6.67 5.96 -16.36
N ALA A 200 -5.65 6.82 -16.44
CA ALA A 200 -5.57 7.91 -17.38
C ALA A 200 -5.74 7.42 -18.83
N GLY A 201 -6.46 8.19 -19.63
CA GLY A 201 -6.78 7.88 -21.03
C GLY A 201 -8.08 7.08 -21.18
N LYS A 202 -8.36 6.14 -20.26
CA LYS A 202 -9.62 5.39 -20.24
C LYS A 202 -10.70 6.12 -19.43
N ASP A 203 -10.36 6.50 -18.21
CA ASP A 203 -11.34 7.01 -17.23
C ASP A 203 -11.28 8.55 -17.12
N GLY A 204 -10.12 9.16 -17.39
CA GLY A 204 -9.96 10.63 -17.41
C GLY A 204 -8.55 11.09 -17.79
N PRO A 205 -8.18 12.36 -17.53
CA PRO A 205 -6.84 12.85 -17.80
C PRO A 205 -5.82 12.27 -16.80
N ALA A 206 -4.52 12.32 -17.14
CA ALA A 206 -3.49 12.20 -16.12
C ALA A 206 -3.61 13.40 -15.16
N ALA A 207 -3.32 13.16 -13.89
CA ALA A 207 -3.50 14.11 -12.80
C ALA A 207 -2.13 14.51 -12.23
N MET A 208 -1.96 15.73 -11.73
CA MET A 208 -0.67 16.15 -11.16
C MET A 208 -0.70 15.85 -9.67
N ILE A 209 0.19 14.97 -9.19
CA ILE A 209 0.24 14.61 -7.76
C ILE A 209 1.19 15.49 -6.97
N MET A 210 2.22 16.06 -7.61
CA MET A 210 3.15 16.98 -6.96
C MET A 210 3.74 17.98 -7.96
N PRO A 211 3.55 19.29 -7.78
CA PRO A 211 4.21 20.32 -8.58
C PRO A 211 5.74 20.26 -8.46
N ALA A 212 6.42 20.75 -9.50
CA ALA A 212 7.90 20.82 -9.51
C ALA A 212 8.48 21.79 -8.48
N ASP A 213 7.76 22.91 -8.25
CA ASP A 213 8.16 24.04 -7.41
C ASP A 213 6.88 24.62 -6.78
N PRO A 214 6.29 23.94 -5.78
CA PRO A 214 5.01 24.34 -5.21
C PRO A 214 5.13 25.68 -4.49
N LYS A 215 4.13 26.55 -4.68
CA LYS A 215 4.02 27.87 -4.05
C LYS A 215 2.72 27.99 -3.29
N VAL A 216 2.73 28.79 -2.23
CA VAL A 216 1.50 29.09 -1.47
C VAL A 216 0.43 29.64 -2.43
N GLY A 217 -0.74 29.00 -2.41
CA GLY A 217 -1.87 29.32 -3.28
C GLY A 217 -1.91 28.56 -4.60
N ASP A 218 -0.88 27.77 -4.96
CA ASP A 218 -0.97 26.86 -6.10
C ASP A 218 -2.11 25.86 -5.87
N VAL A 219 -2.91 25.64 -6.92
CA VAL A 219 -3.98 24.64 -6.92
C VAL A 219 -3.72 23.59 -8.00
N TYR A 220 -3.92 22.33 -7.67
CA TYR A 220 -3.82 21.21 -8.61
C TYR A 220 -4.73 20.06 -8.18
N ARG A 221 -4.92 19.07 -9.05
CA ARG A 221 -5.74 17.90 -8.77
C ARG A 221 -4.91 16.63 -8.86
N PRO A 222 -4.62 15.96 -7.73
CA PRO A 222 -3.94 14.66 -7.72
C PRO A 222 -4.84 13.55 -8.24
N GLU A 223 -6.16 13.71 -8.12
CA GLU A 223 -7.16 12.86 -8.76
C GLU A 223 -8.24 13.70 -9.44
N ASN A 224 -8.61 13.34 -10.68
CA ASN A 224 -9.46 14.19 -11.50
C ASN A 224 -10.45 13.39 -12.36
N ILE A 225 -11.17 12.47 -11.70
CA ILE A 225 -12.27 11.68 -12.28
C ILE A 225 -13.59 12.05 -11.56
N PRO A 226 -14.22 13.18 -11.93
CA PRO A 226 -15.38 13.71 -11.20
C PRO A 226 -16.52 12.72 -11.06
N GLY A 227 -17.11 12.65 -9.87
CA GLY A 227 -18.18 11.71 -9.54
C GLY A 227 -17.71 10.29 -9.23
N PHE A 228 -16.39 10.04 -9.28
CA PHE A 228 -15.78 8.76 -8.93
C PHE A 228 -14.62 8.94 -7.93
N VAL A 229 -13.48 9.43 -8.40
CA VAL A 229 -12.27 9.72 -7.59
C VAL A 229 -11.77 11.11 -7.95
N PHE A 230 -11.83 12.03 -6.99
CA PHE A 230 -11.63 13.46 -7.24
C PHE A 230 -11.13 14.15 -5.99
N GLU A 231 -10.04 14.88 -6.19
CA GLU A 231 -9.37 15.66 -5.16
C GLU A 231 -8.87 16.97 -5.76
N GLU A 232 -8.99 18.06 -4.99
CA GLU A 232 -8.37 19.34 -5.34
C GLU A 232 -7.53 19.85 -4.18
N VAL A 233 -6.26 20.07 -4.45
CA VAL A 233 -5.26 20.46 -3.47
C VAL A 233 -4.97 21.94 -3.58
N THR A 234 -4.95 22.64 -2.45
CA THR A 234 -4.39 24.00 -2.32
C THR A 234 -3.14 23.98 -1.44
N VAL A 235 -2.02 24.51 -1.93
CA VAL A 235 -0.82 24.68 -1.13
C VAL A 235 -1.02 25.77 -0.07
N LYS A 236 -0.86 25.41 1.21
CA LYS A 236 -1.05 26.31 2.36
C LYS A 236 0.25 26.94 2.84
N ALA A 237 1.32 26.14 2.91
CA ALA A 237 2.62 26.58 3.38
C ALA A 237 3.75 25.78 2.72
N VAL A 238 4.90 26.43 2.54
CA VAL A 238 6.14 25.85 2.02
C VAL A 238 7.28 26.15 2.99
N ASP A 239 8.42 25.47 2.84
CA ASP A 239 9.62 25.67 3.66
C ASP A 239 9.39 25.49 5.18
N GLN A 240 8.45 24.60 5.55
CA GLN A 240 8.16 24.34 6.95
C GLN A 240 9.19 23.38 7.58
N THR A 241 9.45 23.54 8.87
CA THR A 241 10.17 22.53 9.65
C THR A 241 9.18 21.55 10.27
N LEU A 242 9.26 20.29 9.88
CA LEU A 242 8.39 19.21 10.36
C LEU A 242 9.10 18.38 11.44
N ALA A 243 8.34 17.81 12.37
CA ALA A 243 8.87 16.88 13.36
C ALA A 243 9.03 15.48 12.73
N GLY A 244 10.26 15.15 12.33
CA GLY A 244 10.68 13.86 11.77
C GLY A 244 10.76 12.71 12.76
N PRO A 245 10.81 11.46 12.27
CA PRO A 245 10.99 10.27 13.12
C PRO A 245 12.30 10.27 13.91
N LEU A 246 13.35 10.92 13.36
CA LEU A 246 14.71 10.98 13.91
C LEU A 246 15.17 12.43 14.24
N GLY A 247 14.28 13.42 14.14
CA GLY A 247 14.62 14.83 14.34
C GLY A 247 13.90 15.78 13.39
N PRO A 248 14.11 17.10 13.48
CA PRO A 248 13.47 18.07 12.61
C PRO A 248 13.88 17.90 11.13
N ILE A 249 12.91 18.05 10.22
CA ILE A 249 13.11 18.00 8.76
C ILE A 249 12.72 19.36 8.18
N GLU A 250 13.62 19.99 7.43
CA GLU A 250 13.37 21.26 6.74
C GLU A 250 12.73 21.05 5.36
N GLY A 251 12.13 22.10 4.80
CA GLY A 251 11.59 22.08 3.44
C GLY A 251 10.22 21.41 3.30
N GLY A 252 9.48 21.26 4.40
CA GLY A 252 8.16 20.66 4.42
C GLY A 252 7.12 21.49 3.67
N LEU A 253 6.21 20.77 3.01
CA LEU A 253 5.02 21.31 2.34
C LEU A 253 3.79 21.00 3.20
N VAL A 254 2.89 21.97 3.34
CA VAL A 254 1.55 21.77 3.92
C VAL A 254 0.52 22.10 2.85
N ILE A 255 -0.38 21.17 2.61
CA ILE A 255 -1.49 21.32 1.68
C ILE A 255 -2.82 21.13 2.40
N SER A 256 -3.90 21.59 1.77
CA SER A 256 -5.26 21.22 2.12
C SER A 256 -5.90 20.61 0.89
N GLU A 257 -6.43 19.41 1.05
CA GLU A 257 -7.04 18.61 0.00
C GLU A 257 -8.55 18.61 0.18
N LEU A 258 -9.30 18.91 -0.88
CA LEU A 258 -10.75 18.89 -0.92
C LEU A 258 -11.21 17.62 -1.65
N HIS A 259 -11.97 16.78 -0.97
CA HIS A 259 -12.51 15.55 -1.55
C HIS A 259 -13.90 15.75 -2.15
N LEU A 260 -14.37 14.73 -2.88
CA LEU A 260 -15.68 14.68 -3.52
C LEU A 260 -16.86 14.91 -2.54
N ASP A 261 -16.74 14.49 -1.29
CA ASP A 261 -17.78 14.68 -0.26
C ASP A 261 -17.84 16.11 0.28
N GLY A 262 -16.89 16.96 -0.12
CA GLY A 262 -16.80 18.36 0.28
C GLY A 262 -16.06 18.63 1.58
N LYS A 263 -15.52 17.61 2.22
CA LYS A 263 -14.61 17.78 3.35
C LYS A 263 -13.21 18.08 2.86
N SER A 264 -12.41 18.66 3.74
CA SER A 264 -11.00 18.85 3.52
C SER A 264 -10.17 18.25 4.62
N GLU A 265 -9.01 17.75 4.24
CA GLU A 265 -7.95 17.29 5.14
C GLU A 265 -6.64 18.00 4.83
N ASP A 266 -5.84 18.23 5.87
CA ASP A 266 -4.50 18.79 5.69
C ASP A 266 -3.51 17.63 5.62
N LYS A 267 -2.67 17.64 4.58
CA LYS A 267 -1.55 16.73 4.42
C LYS A 267 -0.24 17.49 4.46
N THR A 268 0.81 16.81 4.90
CA THR A 268 2.17 17.33 4.84
C THR A 268 3.07 16.40 4.06
N PHE A 269 4.02 16.99 3.33
CA PHE A 269 5.03 16.28 2.58
C PHE A 269 6.41 16.77 3.01
N ALA A 270 7.39 15.88 3.04
CA ALA A 270 8.76 16.20 3.45
C ALA A 270 9.77 15.75 2.38
N PRO A 271 10.82 16.56 2.10
CA PRO A 271 11.87 16.21 1.16
C PRO A 271 12.51 14.86 1.48
N GLY A 272 12.60 13.97 0.48
CA GLY A 272 13.14 12.61 0.64
C GLY A 272 12.16 11.61 1.24
N TYR A 273 11.09 12.06 1.89
CA TYR A 273 10.11 11.19 2.55
C TYR A 273 8.81 11.03 1.77
N GLY A 274 8.42 12.03 0.97
CA GLY A 274 7.10 12.04 0.32
C GLY A 274 6.01 12.47 1.30
N GLU A 275 4.84 11.84 1.21
CA GLU A 275 3.77 12.03 2.19
C GLU A 275 4.28 11.70 3.60
N PHE A 276 4.03 12.62 4.53
CA PHE A 276 4.68 12.65 5.82
C PHE A 276 3.69 12.58 6.99
N PHE A 277 2.55 13.26 6.84
CA PHE A 277 1.46 13.22 7.82
C PHE A 277 0.15 13.58 7.14
N THR A 278 -0.88 12.80 7.44
CA THR A 278 -2.27 13.04 7.08
C THR A 278 -3.10 12.97 8.36
N GLY A 279 -3.99 13.96 8.58
CA GLY A 279 -4.80 13.97 9.79
C GLY A 279 -6.05 14.83 9.70
N GLY A 280 -7.17 14.26 10.13
CA GLY A 280 -8.49 14.89 10.12
C GLY A 280 -9.51 14.02 10.85
N GLY A 281 -10.48 14.62 11.53
CA GLY A 281 -11.62 13.87 12.10
C GLY A 281 -11.30 12.89 13.26
N GLY A 282 -10.05 12.81 13.71
CA GLY A 282 -9.59 11.80 14.69
C GLY A 282 -8.68 10.73 14.08
N ASP A 283 -8.64 10.67 12.75
CA ASP A 283 -7.75 9.80 11.99
C ASP A 283 -6.38 10.45 11.84
N VAL A 284 -5.36 9.61 11.89
CA VAL A 284 -3.96 10.01 11.79
C VAL A 284 -3.21 8.93 11.03
N GLU A 285 -2.44 9.38 10.04
CA GLU A 285 -1.38 8.60 9.40
C GLU A 285 -0.11 9.42 9.47
N ALA A 286 0.95 8.84 10.03
CA ALA A 286 2.17 9.59 10.24
C ALA A 286 3.39 8.73 9.94
N LEU A 287 4.33 9.31 9.21
CA LEU A 287 5.56 8.66 8.83
C LEU A 287 6.30 8.14 10.07
N ALA A 288 6.66 6.86 10.02
CA ALA A 288 7.47 6.18 11.02
C ALA A 288 8.89 5.91 10.52
N LEU A 289 9.05 5.60 9.22
CA LEU A 289 10.33 5.30 8.59
C LEU A 289 10.23 5.41 7.06
N ALA A 290 11.27 5.91 6.39
CA ALA A 290 11.43 5.80 4.94
C ALA A 290 12.84 5.36 4.54
N VAL A 291 12.95 4.42 3.61
CA VAL A 291 14.22 3.96 3.02
C VAL A 291 14.27 4.42 1.56
N PRO A 292 15.38 5.04 1.12
CA PRO A 292 16.70 5.11 1.75
C PRO A 292 16.93 6.31 2.67
N THR A 293 15.95 7.18 2.88
CA THR A 293 16.16 8.46 3.61
C THR A 293 16.65 8.27 5.04
N ASP A 294 16.14 7.26 5.75
CA ASP A 294 16.55 6.87 7.11
C ASP A 294 17.55 5.70 7.13
N ALA A 295 18.02 5.25 5.96
CA ALA A 295 18.94 4.14 5.87
C ALA A 295 20.32 4.48 6.46
N LEU A 296 20.93 3.47 7.07
CA LEU A 296 22.22 3.49 7.71
C LEU A 296 23.18 2.61 6.90
N SER A 297 24.43 3.03 6.84
CA SER A 297 25.50 2.28 6.16
C SER A 297 26.06 1.15 7.03
N GLU A 298 25.82 1.25 8.34
CA GLU A 298 26.26 0.34 9.37
C GLU A 298 25.51 -1.00 9.25
N PRO A 299 26.21 -2.12 9.51
CA PRO A 299 25.58 -3.43 9.49
C PRO A 299 24.47 -3.51 10.54
N THR A 300 23.52 -4.43 10.33
CA THR A 300 22.45 -4.68 11.30
C THR A 300 23.02 -4.99 12.68
N PRO A 301 22.62 -4.27 13.74
CA PRO A 301 22.99 -4.59 15.12
C PRO A 301 22.66 -6.05 15.46
N ALA A 302 23.59 -6.73 16.14
CA ALA A 302 23.41 -8.13 16.55
C ALA A 302 22.19 -8.32 17.47
N GLU A 303 21.83 -7.27 18.20
CA GLU A 303 20.67 -7.19 19.07
C GLU A 303 19.36 -7.14 18.28
N LEU A 304 19.31 -6.45 17.13
CA LEU A 304 18.13 -6.49 16.24
C LEU A 304 17.98 -7.88 15.59
N VAL A 305 19.08 -8.50 15.16
CA VAL A 305 19.07 -9.89 14.67
C VAL A 305 18.63 -10.85 15.78
N THR A 306 19.04 -10.59 17.02
CA THR A 306 18.61 -11.36 18.19
C THR A 306 17.10 -11.23 18.41
N LEU A 307 16.52 -10.03 18.32
CA LEU A 307 15.09 -9.81 18.45
C LEU A 307 14.29 -10.58 17.38
N GLU A 308 14.70 -10.48 16.11
CA GLU A 308 14.03 -11.19 15.00
C GLU A 308 14.06 -12.71 15.18
N SER A 309 15.26 -13.29 15.40
CA SER A 309 15.43 -14.74 15.51
C SER A 309 14.80 -15.29 16.78
N SER A 310 14.97 -14.60 17.91
CA SER A 310 14.43 -15.03 19.20
C SER A 310 12.91 -14.95 19.24
N ALA A 311 12.29 -14.01 18.51
CA ALA A 311 10.84 -13.98 18.35
C ALA A 311 10.32 -15.25 17.64
N ALA A 312 11.02 -15.70 16.58
CA ALA A 312 10.70 -16.98 15.94
C ALA A 312 10.88 -18.17 16.89
N ASP A 313 11.93 -18.17 17.72
CA ASP A 313 12.15 -19.21 18.74
C ASP A 313 11.02 -19.24 19.78
N VAL A 314 10.54 -18.07 20.26
CA VAL A 314 9.42 -18.00 21.21
C VAL A 314 8.12 -18.50 20.57
N PHE A 315 7.88 -18.17 19.30
CA PHE A 315 6.73 -18.67 18.55
C PHE A 315 6.69 -20.21 18.53
N ASP A 316 7.82 -20.86 18.26
CA ASP A 316 7.91 -22.32 18.23
C ASP A 316 7.88 -22.94 19.64
N ALA A 317 8.54 -22.33 20.62
CA ALA A 317 8.52 -22.76 22.01
C ALA A 317 7.11 -22.70 22.62
N ALA A 318 6.35 -21.63 22.36
CA ALA A 318 4.98 -21.48 22.79
C ALA A 318 4.07 -22.57 22.20
N ARG A 319 4.25 -22.92 20.91
CA ARG A 319 3.55 -24.05 20.28
C ARG A 319 3.89 -25.39 20.97
N ALA A 320 5.15 -25.60 21.31
CA ALA A 320 5.61 -26.79 22.03
C ALA A 320 5.24 -26.77 23.53
N LYS A 321 4.71 -25.66 24.05
CA LYS A 321 4.48 -25.39 25.49
C LYS A 321 5.75 -25.48 26.32
N ASP A 322 6.90 -25.19 25.72
CA ASP A 322 8.19 -25.05 26.43
C ASP A 322 8.31 -23.65 27.01
N TRP A 323 7.57 -23.42 28.10
CA TRP A 323 7.49 -22.10 28.75
C TRP A 323 8.81 -21.67 29.40
N ASN A 324 9.65 -22.62 29.79
CA ASN A 324 10.97 -22.30 30.34
C ASN A 324 11.88 -21.74 29.24
N ALA A 325 11.91 -22.39 28.07
CA ALA A 325 12.65 -21.87 26.93
C ALA A 325 12.09 -20.52 26.48
N ALA A 326 10.76 -20.39 26.35
CA ALA A 326 10.12 -19.13 25.97
C ALA A 326 10.46 -17.99 26.93
N GLN A 327 10.40 -18.22 28.24
CA GLN A 327 10.72 -17.19 29.24
C GLN A 327 12.19 -16.75 29.16
N VAL A 328 13.13 -17.70 29.10
CA VAL A 328 14.57 -17.37 28.96
C VAL A 328 14.84 -16.57 27.69
N THR A 329 14.17 -16.91 26.59
CA THR A 329 14.31 -16.20 25.32
C THR A 329 13.72 -14.78 25.39
N VAL A 330 12.58 -14.57 26.05
CA VAL A 330 12.00 -13.23 26.25
C VAL A 330 12.90 -12.35 27.13
N GLU A 331 13.53 -12.90 28.17
CA GLU A 331 14.50 -12.17 29.00
C GLU A 331 15.70 -11.70 28.16
N LYS A 332 16.23 -12.57 27.29
CA LYS A 332 17.29 -12.23 26.33
C LYS A 332 16.85 -11.13 25.36
N MET A 333 15.63 -11.23 24.81
CA MET A 333 15.05 -10.21 23.91
C MET A 333 14.92 -8.86 24.60
N THR A 334 14.49 -8.84 25.86
CA THR A 334 14.36 -7.59 26.64
C THR A 334 15.70 -6.88 26.77
N VAL A 335 16.78 -7.60 27.08
CA VAL A 335 18.14 -7.04 27.16
C VAL A 335 18.64 -6.54 25.81
N ALA A 336 18.39 -7.29 24.73
CA ALA A 336 18.73 -6.87 23.38
C ALA A 336 18.00 -5.57 23.00
N TRP A 337 16.71 -5.49 23.32
CA TRP A 337 15.91 -4.28 23.07
C TRP A 337 16.39 -3.08 23.88
N ASP A 338 16.68 -3.26 25.17
CA ASP A 338 17.22 -2.19 26.01
C ASP A 338 18.53 -1.59 25.45
N THR A 339 19.34 -2.43 24.79
CA THR A 339 20.56 -1.99 24.11
C THR A 339 20.24 -1.18 22.85
N VAL A 340 19.33 -1.65 22.00
CA VAL A 340 18.93 -0.97 20.76
C VAL A 340 18.24 0.35 21.04
N ARG A 341 17.26 0.37 21.96
CA ARG A 341 16.43 1.55 22.27
C ARG A 341 17.19 2.67 22.97
N ALA A 342 18.38 2.39 23.50
CA ALA A 342 19.28 3.40 24.04
C ALA A 342 19.98 4.23 22.94
N GLY A 343 19.95 3.75 21.69
CA GLY A 343 20.47 4.45 20.52
C GLY A 343 19.43 5.34 19.83
N ASP A 344 19.72 5.68 18.58
CA ASP A 344 18.85 6.51 17.74
C ASP A 344 17.81 5.64 17.03
N VAL A 345 16.60 5.57 17.59
CA VAL A 345 15.48 4.76 17.09
C VAL A 345 14.30 5.66 16.76
N PRO A 346 13.64 5.49 15.60
CA PRO A 346 12.42 6.21 15.27
C PRO A 346 11.37 6.06 16.40
N SER A 347 10.96 7.19 16.98
CA SER A 347 10.13 7.20 18.20
C SER A 347 8.83 6.39 18.08
N ARG A 348 8.19 6.41 16.92
CA ARG A 348 6.99 5.62 16.65
C ARG A 348 7.26 4.12 16.67
N LEU A 349 8.39 3.67 16.13
CA LEU A 349 8.77 2.25 16.13
C LEU A 349 9.27 1.80 17.51
N GLU A 350 9.98 2.65 18.23
CA GLU A 350 10.39 2.39 19.62
C GLU A 350 9.17 2.07 20.49
N SER A 351 8.13 2.92 20.44
CA SER A 351 6.93 2.73 21.25
C SER A 351 6.21 1.42 20.92
N ARG A 352 6.15 1.05 19.63
CA ARG A 352 5.47 -0.17 19.18
C ARG A 352 6.21 -1.44 19.58
N LEU A 353 7.52 -1.48 19.37
CA LEU A 353 8.34 -2.64 19.74
C LEU A 353 8.40 -2.83 21.26
N SER A 354 8.51 -1.73 22.02
CA SER A 354 8.41 -1.76 23.49
C SER A 354 7.09 -2.36 23.98
N ALA A 355 5.96 -1.96 23.38
CA ALA A 355 4.65 -2.50 23.73
C ALA A 355 4.51 -3.99 23.36
N ALA A 356 4.90 -4.38 22.14
CA ALA A 356 4.84 -5.76 21.68
C ALA A 356 5.69 -6.70 22.56
N LEU A 357 6.87 -6.26 23.02
CA LEU A 357 7.69 -7.05 23.95
C LEU A 357 7.03 -7.23 25.33
N GLN A 358 6.32 -6.21 25.83
CA GLN A 358 5.57 -6.33 27.08
C GLN A 358 4.40 -7.30 26.96
N GLU A 359 3.68 -7.25 25.84
CA GLU A 359 2.59 -8.19 25.52
C GLU A 359 3.12 -9.62 25.39
N LEU A 360 4.25 -9.81 24.72
CA LEU A 360 4.91 -11.11 24.61
C LEU A 360 5.30 -11.66 25.98
N ALA A 361 5.91 -10.84 26.84
CA ALA A 361 6.28 -11.24 28.19
C ALA A 361 5.05 -11.62 29.04
N ALA A 362 3.95 -10.87 28.93
CA ALA A 362 2.70 -11.17 29.63
C ALA A 362 2.07 -12.48 29.14
N ALA A 363 2.05 -12.72 27.83
CA ALA A 363 1.50 -13.93 27.23
C ALA A 363 2.33 -15.18 27.59
N VAL A 364 3.66 -15.07 27.59
CA VAL A 364 4.56 -16.14 28.04
C VAL A 364 4.40 -16.40 29.55
N GLY A 365 4.32 -15.35 30.36
CA GLY A 365 4.12 -15.46 31.81
C GLY A 365 2.79 -16.10 32.19
N SER A 366 1.72 -15.82 31.43
CA SER A 366 0.40 -16.46 31.58
C SER A 366 0.31 -17.83 30.91
N ARG A 367 1.34 -18.26 30.19
CA ARG A 367 1.40 -19.53 29.44
C ARG A 367 0.28 -19.67 28.42
N ASN A 368 -0.09 -18.56 27.79
CA ASN A 368 -1.09 -18.53 26.73
C ASN A 368 -0.41 -18.72 25.37
N ALA A 369 -0.56 -19.91 24.77
CA ALA A 369 0.11 -20.26 23.52
C ALA A 369 -0.40 -19.49 22.31
N ALA A 370 -1.68 -19.10 22.28
CA ALA A 370 -2.22 -18.32 21.17
C ALA A 370 -1.68 -16.89 21.23
N GLU A 371 -1.84 -16.22 22.38
CA GLU A 371 -1.36 -14.86 22.59
C GLU A 371 0.17 -14.76 22.46
N ALA A 372 0.94 -15.72 22.99
CA ALA A 372 2.39 -15.67 22.90
C ALA A 372 2.89 -15.83 21.46
N ARG A 373 2.20 -16.63 20.64
CA ARG A 373 2.53 -16.76 19.21
C ARG A 373 2.19 -15.50 18.43
N GLN A 374 1.04 -14.87 18.71
CA GLN A 374 0.69 -13.59 18.08
C GLN A 374 1.68 -12.49 18.48
N ALA A 375 1.93 -12.29 19.77
CA ALA A 375 2.85 -11.26 20.24
C ALA A 375 4.30 -11.50 19.76
N ALA A 376 4.71 -12.75 19.52
CA ALA A 376 5.98 -13.06 18.90
C ALA A 376 6.04 -12.61 17.43
N ILE A 377 4.94 -12.77 16.68
CA ILE A 377 4.83 -12.22 15.32
C ILE A 377 4.94 -10.70 15.36
N ASP A 378 4.24 -10.04 16.28
CA ASP A 378 4.23 -8.58 16.39
C ASP A 378 5.62 -8.03 16.71
N VAL A 379 6.33 -8.62 17.68
CA VAL A 379 7.73 -8.25 17.99
C VAL A 379 8.63 -8.43 16.77
N ARG A 380 8.47 -9.53 16.03
CA ARG A 380 9.27 -9.79 14.82
C ARG A 380 8.96 -8.76 13.73
N GLN A 381 7.70 -8.36 13.55
CA GLN A 381 7.31 -7.35 12.58
C GLN A 381 7.98 -6.00 12.88
N TRP A 382 7.89 -5.52 14.12
CA TRP A 382 8.50 -4.24 14.50
C TRP A 382 10.04 -4.29 14.48
N SER A 383 10.64 -5.44 14.78
CA SER A 383 12.08 -5.65 14.62
C SER A 383 12.50 -5.55 13.14
N LEU A 384 11.72 -6.16 12.23
CA LEU A 384 11.98 -6.09 10.79
C LEU A 384 11.83 -4.66 10.24
N ASP A 385 10.87 -3.90 10.75
CA ASP A 385 10.72 -2.49 10.39
C ASP A 385 11.98 -1.67 10.75
N LEU A 386 12.56 -1.88 11.93
CA LEU A 386 13.83 -1.22 12.30
C LEU A 386 15.00 -1.69 11.43
N GLN A 387 15.00 -2.96 11.02
CA GLN A 387 16.04 -3.52 10.17
C GLN A 387 16.01 -3.00 8.73
N LEU A 388 14.91 -2.39 8.26
CA LEU A 388 14.87 -1.67 6.97
C LEU A 388 15.95 -0.59 6.89
N ARG A 389 16.38 -0.02 8.02
CA ARG A 389 17.50 0.94 8.05
C ARG A 389 18.83 0.31 7.69
N HIS A 390 19.00 -0.99 7.83
CA HIS A 390 20.31 -1.66 7.73
C HIS A 390 20.39 -2.69 6.61
N ARG A 391 19.25 -3.13 6.09
CA ARG A 391 19.15 -4.25 5.15
C ARG A 391 18.43 -3.83 3.88
N PRO A 392 18.78 -4.41 2.73
CA PRO A 392 17.99 -4.24 1.51
C PRO A 392 16.53 -4.63 1.74
N VAL A 393 15.60 -3.81 1.23
CA VAL A 393 14.15 -4.02 1.37
C VAL A 393 13.72 -5.44 0.96
N PRO A 394 14.16 -6.01 -0.18
CA PRO A 394 13.76 -7.37 -0.55
C PRO A 394 14.22 -8.45 0.44
N GLU A 395 15.33 -8.25 1.16
CA GLU A 395 15.75 -9.19 2.20
C GLU A 395 14.84 -9.15 3.42
N VAL A 396 14.36 -7.96 3.80
CA VAL A 396 13.38 -7.76 4.88
C VAL A 396 12.03 -8.33 4.47
N ASP A 397 11.58 -8.05 3.26
CA ASP A 397 10.29 -8.55 2.75
C ASP A 397 10.27 -10.07 2.60
N ARG A 398 11.41 -10.72 2.32
CA ARG A 398 11.50 -12.19 2.36
C ARG A 398 11.26 -12.73 3.77
N THR A 399 11.75 -12.04 4.81
CA THR A 399 11.42 -12.42 6.19
C THR A 399 9.96 -12.09 6.53
N ARG A 400 9.41 -10.95 6.06
CA ARG A 400 7.98 -10.63 6.23
C ARG A 400 7.07 -11.65 5.56
N PHE A 401 7.49 -12.21 4.43
CA PHE A 401 6.76 -13.31 3.79
C PHE A 401 6.69 -14.54 4.70
N ASP A 402 7.80 -14.95 5.35
CA ASP A 402 7.77 -16.01 6.37
C ASP A 402 6.89 -15.64 7.57
N LEU A 403 6.88 -14.36 7.97
CA LEU A 403 6.05 -13.84 9.05
C LEU A 403 4.54 -14.00 8.75
N TRP A 404 4.09 -13.66 7.54
CA TRP A 404 2.68 -13.86 7.15
C TRP A 404 2.31 -15.35 7.01
N ALA A 405 3.24 -16.20 6.57
CA ALA A 405 3.02 -17.64 6.60
C ALA A 405 2.92 -18.18 8.04
N ALA A 406 3.59 -17.54 9.01
CA ALA A 406 3.43 -17.84 10.43
C ALA A 406 2.09 -17.30 11.00
N GLN A 407 1.65 -16.13 10.57
CA GLN A 407 0.33 -15.55 10.91
C GLN A 407 -0.80 -16.48 10.47
N LEU A 408 -0.74 -17.00 9.25
CA LEU A 408 -1.69 -18.00 8.75
C LEU A 408 -1.79 -19.24 9.64
N LEU A 409 -0.68 -19.69 10.26
CA LEU A 409 -0.69 -20.79 11.23
C LEU A 409 -1.32 -20.43 12.58
N VAL A 410 -1.34 -19.15 12.95
CA VAL A 410 -2.04 -18.66 14.14
C VAL A 410 -3.53 -18.60 13.84
N ASP A 411 -3.91 -18.02 12.71
CA ASP A 411 -5.31 -17.84 12.32
C ASP A 411 -6.02 -19.15 11.96
N ALA A 412 -5.33 -20.08 11.29
CA ALA A 412 -5.86 -21.42 11.06
C ALA A 412 -6.08 -22.19 12.37
N ALA A 413 -5.23 -21.98 13.38
CA ALA A 413 -5.39 -22.58 14.70
C ALA A 413 -6.51 -21.94 15.52
N ALA A 414 -6.88 -20.70 15.20
CA ALA A 414 -8.01 -19.99 15.77
C ALA A 414 -9.34 -20.28 15.05
N GLU A 415 -9.31 -21.15 14.02
CA GLU A 415 -10.46 -21.47 13.17
C GLU A 415 -11.02 -20.24 12.41
N ASP A 416 -10.19 -19.23 12.15
CA ASP A 416 -10.58 -18.00 11.46
C ASP A 416 -10.25 -18.09 9.96
N ALA A 417 -11.21 -18.62 9.18
CA ALA A 417 -11.06 -18.78 7.73
C ALA A 417 -10.91 -17.44 7.00
N ALA A 418 -11.58 -16.40 7.48
CA ALA A 418 -11.51 -15.05 6.91
C ALA A 418 -10.09 -14.49 7.06
N ALA A 419 -9.52 -14.59 8.26
CA ALA A 419 -8.15 -14.20 8.52
C ALA A 419 -7.13 -14.97 7.67
N VAL A 420 -7.26 -16.30 7.59
CA VAL A 420 -6.40 -17.15 6.76
C VAL A 420 -6.42 -16.73 5.29
N ASN A 421 -7.58 -16.32 4.77
CA ASN A 421 -7.71 -15.80 3.42
C ASN A 421 -6.99 -14.44 3.26
N GLY A 422 -7.12 -13.55 4.25
CA GLY A 422 -6.40 -12.27 4.28
C GLY A 422 -4.88 -12.45 4.30
N ASP A 423 -4.37 -13.39 5.11
CA ASP A 423 -2.95 -13.70 5.19
C ASP A 423 -2.42 -14.27 3.86
N PHE A 424 -3.22 -15.10 3.18
CA PHE A 424 -2.90 -15.60 1.85
C PHE A 424 -2.76 -14.47 0.82
N PHE A 425 -3.64 -13.47 0.85
CA PHE A 425 -3.50 -12.29 0.01
C PHE A 425 -2.25 -11.47 0.36
N ALA A 426 -1.97 -11.25 1.66
CA ALA A 426 -0.76 -10.56 2.08
C ALA A 426 0.52 -11.27 1.56
N LEU A 427 0.55 -12.61 1.58
CA LEU A 427 1.61 -13.40 0.96
C LEU A 427 1.71 -13.15 -0.56
N ASP A 428 0.59 -13.14 -1.28
CA ASP A 428 0.59 -12.90 -2.74
C ASP A 428 1.13 -11.51 -3.11
N TYR A 429 0.80 -10.48 -2.34
CA TYR A 429 1.28 -9.12 -2.59
C TYR A 429 2.75 -8.92 -2.20
N ILE A 430 3.20 -9.54 -1.11
CA ILE A 430 4.62 -9.50 -0.71
C ILE A 430 5.48 -10.33 -1.67
N ARG A 431 4.95 -11.40 -2.28
CA ARG A 431 5.65 -12.13 -3.35
C ARG A 431 6.13 -11.18 -4.45
N ASP A 432 5.30 -10.22 -4.85
CA ASP A 432 5.62 -9.27 -5.93
C ASP A 432 6.85 -8.42 -5.58
N ARG A 433 7.06 -8.12 -4.29
CA ARG A 433 8.23 -7.39 -3.77
C ARG A 433 9.53 -8.20 -3.81
N ILE A 434 9.47 -9.53 -3.76
CA ILE A 434 10.67 -10.37 -3.58
C ILE A 434 11.02 -11.24 -4.78
N GLN A 435 10.07 -11.63 -5.62
CA GLN A 435 10.26 -12.64 -6.65
C GLN A 435 11.39 -12.32 -7.66
N HIS A 436 11.60 -11.03 -7.92
CA HIS A 436 12.62 -10.54 -8.85
C HIS A 436 14.06 -10.74 -8.32
N THR A 437 14.21 -10.91 -7.01
CA THR A 437 15.49 -11.18 -6.36
C THR A 437 15.83 -12.66 -6.30
N LEU A 438 14.91 -13.54 -6.68
CA LEU A 438 15.13 -14.99 -6.57
C LEU A 438 15.68 -15.53 -7.90
N ASP A 439 16.52 -16.56 -7.82
CA ASP A 439 16.88 -17.35 -8.99
C ASP A 439 15.64 -18.05 -9.58
N GLU A 440 15.74 -18.52 -10.83
CA GLU A 440 14.60 -19.16 -11.52
C GLU A 440 14.03 -20.35 -10.73
N SER A 441 14.90 -21.12 -10.10
CA SER A 441 14.51 -22.29 -9.30
C SER A 441 13.78 -21.88 -8.03
N GLY A 442 14.30 -20.89 -7.28
CA GLY A 442 13.69 -20.33 -6.08
C GLY A 442 12.34 -19.69 -6.35
N ARG A 443 12.24 -18.87 -7.40
CA ARG A 443 10.98 -18.27 -7.86
C ARG A 443 9.94 -19.32 -8.22
N THR A 444 10.33 -20.35 -8.97
CA THR A 444 9.43 -21.45 -9.34
C THR A 444 8.93 -22.21 -8.11
N ARG A 445 9.82 -22.52 -7.16
CA ARG A 445 9.44 -23.19 -5.90
C ARG A 445 8.48 -22.34 -5.07
N LEU A 446 8.78 -21.07 -4.88
CA LEU A 446 7.93 -20.13 -4.14
C LEU A 446 6.52 -20.08 -4.74
N ASN A 447 6.42 -19.83 -6.05
CA ASN A 447 5.14 -19.70 -6.74
C ASN A 447 4.33 -21.00 -6.70
N THR A 448 5.01 -22.15 -6.83
CA THR A 448 4.36 -23.47 -6.75
C THR A 448 3.77 -23.73 -5.36
N GLU A 449 4.48 -23.41 -4.29
CA GLU A 449 3.94 -23.62 -2.93
C GLU A 449 2.83 -22.62 -2.59
N LEU A 450 2.92 -21.38 -3.08
CA LEU A 450 1.83 -20.41 -2.94
C LEU A 450 0.57 -20.84 -3.70
N GLU A 451 0.72 -21.38 -4.92
CA GLU A 451 -0.41 -21.95 -5.68
C GLU A 451 -1.05 -23.14 -4.94
N LYS A 452 -0.23 -24.03 -4.37
CA LYS A 452 -0.73 -25.16 -3.56
C LYS A 452 -1.43 -24.74 -2.27
N LEU A 453 -1.12 -23.55 -1.74
CA LEU A 453 -1.81 -22.98 -0.58
C LEU A 453 -3.20 -22.44 -0.95
N GLY A 454 -3.35 -21.86 -2.15
CA GLY A 454 -4.61 -21.23 -2.57
C GLY A 454 -5.82 -22.18 -2.61
N GLY A 455 -5.61 -23.45 -2.98
CA GLY A 455 -6.67 -24.47 -3.00
C GLY A 455 -7.29 -24.73 -1.61
N PRO A 456 -6.50 -25.13 -0.60
CA PRO A 456 -6.95 -25.25 0.78
C PRO A 456 -7.62 -24.00 1.34
N VAL A 457 -7.05 -22.81 1.11
CA VAL A 457 -7.61 -21.53 1.56
C VAL A 457 -9.00 -21.28 0.96
N SER A 458 -9.14 -21.46 -0.36
CA SER A 458 -10.42 -21.26 -1.06
C SER A 458 -11.51 -22.25 -0.64
N ASN A 459 -11.12 -23.44 -0.18
CA ASN A 459 -12.04 -24.46 0.31
C ASN A 459 -12.28 -24.37 1.84
N GLU A 460 -11.70 -23.37 2.51
CA GLU A 460 -11.71 -23.22 3.97
C GLU A 460 -11.18 -24.47 4.71
N ASP A 461 -10.31 -25.26 4.07
CA ASP A 461 -9.63 -26.41 4.69
C ASP A 461 -8.43 -25.91 5.50
N LEU A 462 -8.71 -25.43 6.71
CA LEU A 462 -7.71 -24.81 7.60
C LEU A 462 -6.56 -25.76 7.97
N GLY A 463 -6.84 -27.06 8.07
CA GLY A 463 -5.81 -28.07 8.35
C GLY A 463 -4.84 -28.21 7.17
N ALA A 464 -5.36 -28.31 5.95
CA ALA A 464 -4.53 -28.37 4.75
C ALA A 464 -3.83 -27.02 4.48
N ALA A 465 -4.48 -25.89 4.77
CA ALA A 465 -3.89 -24.56 4.66
C ALA A 465 -2.70 -24.40 5.62
N ALA A 466 -2.84 -24.81 6.88
CA ALA A 466 -1.75 -24.79 7.86
C ALA A 466 -0.58 -25.71 7.44
N ALA A 467 -0.87 -26.89 6.88
CA ALA A 467 0.15 -27.77 6.35
C ALA A 467 0.89 -27.16 5.15
N ALA A 468 0.17 -26.45 4.26
CA ALA A 468 0.75 -25.75 3.13
C ALA A 468 1.61 -24.55 3.57
N ALA A 469 1.12 -23.72 4.50
CA ALA A 469 1.88 -22.62 5.06
C ALA A 469 3.17 -23.10 5.74
N SER A 470 3.13 -24.23 6.46
CA SER A 470 4.34 -24.84 7.05
C SER A 470 5.39 -25.22 5.99
N ARG A 471 4.98 -25.77 4.84
CA ARG A 471 5.90 -26.07 3.71
C ARG A 471 6.41 -24.80 3.04
N LEU A 472 5.58 -23.77 2.96
CA LEU A 472 5.95 -22.48 2.41
C LEU A 472 7.06 -21.83 3.24
N ARG A 473 6.95 -21.83 4.58
CA ARG A 473 8.01 -21.37 5.50
C ARG A 473 9.34 -22.12 5.28
N GLN A 474 9.29 -23.46 5.16
CA GLN A 474 10.47 -24.28 4.86
C GLN A 474 11.09 -23.93 3.50
N THR A 475 10.24 -23.66 2.50
CA THR A 475 10.68 -23.29 1.16
C THR A 475 11.41 -21.96 1.17
N VAL A 476 10.85 -20.94 1.83
CA VAL A 476 11.49 -19.61 1.92
C VAL A 476 12.81 -19.67 2.67
N ALA A 477 12.89 -20.43 3.76
CA ALA A 477 14.15 -20.64 4.48
C ALA A 477 15.24 -21.32 3.63
N GLY A 478 14.85 -22.13 2.64
CA GLY A 478 15.76 -22.83 1.73
C GLY A 478 16.14 -22.06 0.46
N ILE A 479 15.59 -20.87 0.22
CA ILE A 479 15.95 -20.05 -0.95
C ILE A 479 17.16 -19.18 -0.61
N SER A 480 18.32 -19.55 -1.17
CA SER A 480 19.53 -18.71 -1.12
C SER A 480 19.31 -17.38 -1.84
N PRO A 481 19.95 -16.29 -1.38
CA PRO A 481 20.05 -15.06 -2.17
C PRO A 481 20.71 -15.36 -3.53
N PRO A 482 20.46 -14.55 -4.56
CA PRO A 482 21.19 -14.68 -5.82
C PRO A 482 22.67 -14.43 -5.54
N SER A 483 23.51 -15.30 -6.08
CA SER A 483 24.98 -15.27 -5.93
C SER A 483 25.64 -14.11 -6.65
#